data_AF-A0A968EAN2-F1
#
_entry.id   AF-A0A968EAN2-F1
#
_cell.length_a   1.000
_cell.length_b   1.000
_cell.length_c   1.000
_cell.angle_alpha   90.00
_cell.angle_beta   90.00
_cell.angle_gamma   90.00
#
_symmetry.space_group_name_H-M   'P 1'
#
loop_
_entity.id
_entity.type
_entity.pdbx_description
1 polymer ?
#
loop_
_entity_poly.entity_id
_entity_poly.type
_entity_poly.pdbx_seq_one_letter_code
_entity_poly.pdbx_strand_id
1 'polypeptide(L)' 'ETERTLFFDFLPLEIGEIRGFKTRFHLYTVPGQVFYDASRKLILKGVDGVVFVADSQMLRAEANIESMD' A
#
# COMPACT_ATOMS: atom_id res chain seq x y z
N GLU A 1 -20.31 6.70 -15.09
CA GLU A 1 -18.89 6.48 -15.36
C GLU A 1 -18.14 7.68 -14.81
N THR A 2 -17.70 7.60 -13.56
CA THR A 2 -16.92 8.67 -12.92
C THR A 2 -15.53 8.09 -12.77
N GLU A 3 -14.60 8.52 -13.62
CA GLU A 3 -13.18 8.21 -13.47
C GLU A 3 -12.74 8.71 -12.09
N ARG A 4 -12.70 7.79 -11.13
CA ARG A 4 -12.12 8.05 -9.82
C ARG A 4 -10.61 8.08 -10.03
N THR A 5 -10.03 9.28 -9.99
CA THR A 5 -8.59 9.48 -9.91
C THR A 5 -8.00 8.53 -8.88
N LEU A 6 -7.12 7.62 -9.31
CA LEU A 6 -6.35 6.76 -8.43
C LEU A 6 -5.32 7.63 -7.71
N PHE A 7 -5.55 7.89 -6.42
CA PHE A 7 -4.56 8.51 -5.55
C PHE A 7 -3.69 7.40 -4.96
N PHE A 8 -2.43 7.34 -5.38
CA PHE A 8 -1.39 6.51 -4.77
C PHE A 8 -0.09 7.30 -4.76
N ASP A 9 0.74 7.07 -3.73
CA ASP A 9 2.11 7.55 -3.74
C ASP A 9 3.04 6.45 -4.22
N PHE A 10 4.07 6.84 -4.97
CA PHE A 10 5.12 5.96 -5.47
C PHE A 10 6.48 6.52 -5.07
N LEU A 11 7.27 5.69 -4.39
CA LEU A 11 8.61 6.06 -3.95
C LEU A 11 9.63 4.95 -4.28
N PRO A 12 10.50 5.15 -5.28
CA PRO A 12 11.60 4.23 -5.53
C PRO A 12 12.75 4.51 -4.54
N LEU A 13 13.20 3.48 -3.84
CA LEU A 13 14.35 3.54 -2.93
C LEU A 13 15.47 2.62 -3.41
N GLU A 14 16.69 3.14 -3.51
CA GLU A 14 17.88 2.34 -3.77
C GLU A 14 18.50 1.92 -2.44
N ILE A 15 18.61 0.62 -2.21
CA ILE A 15 19.10 0.07 -0.92
C ILE A 15 20.56 -0.41 -1.05
N GLY A 16 21.10 -0.38 -2.27
CA GLY A 16 22.47 -0.75 -2.58
C GLY A 16 22.55 -2.05 -3.36
N GLU A 17 23.63 -2.79 -3.13
CA GLU A 17 23.95 -4.01 -3.87
C GLU A 17 23.84 -5.25 -2.98
N ILE A 18 23.11 -6.27 -3.44
CA ILE A 18 22.98 -7.56 -2.79
C ILE A 18 23.55 -8.62 -3.73
N ARG A 19 24.68 -9.23 -3.35
CA ARG A 19 25.35 -10.32 -4.10
C ARG A 19 25.60 -10.00 -5.59
N GLY A 20 26.06 -8.79 -5.92
CA GLY A 20 26.28 -8.41 -7.33
C GLY A 20 25.09 -7.70 -7.99
N PHE A 21 23.92 -7.69 -7.36
CA PHE A 21 22.69 -7.13 -7.93
C PHE A 21 22.33 -5.80 -7.29
N LYS A 22 22.14 -4.76 -8.11
CA LYS A 22 21.56 -3.50 -7.65
C LYS A 22 20.09 -3.72 -7.29
N THR A 23 19.72 -3.41 -6.05
CA THR A 23 18.37 -3.63 -5.54
C THR A 23 17.63 -2.30 -5.38
N ARG A 24 16.44 -2.22 -5.96
CA ARG A 24 15.52 -1.10 -5.85
C ARG A 24 14.21 -1.57 -5.24
N PHE A 25 13.75 -0.87 -4.22
CA PHE A 25 12.45 -1.08 -3.60
C PHE A 25 11.46 -0.10 -4.22
N HIS A 26 10.28 -0.58 -4.58
CA HIS A 26 9.17 0.25 -5.04
C HIS A 26 8.13 0.32 -3.94
N LEU A 27 8.08 1.43 -3.22
CA LEU A 27 7.10 1.64 -2.17
C LEU A 27 5.85 2.25 -2.79
N TYR A 28 4.71 1.63 -2.51
CA TYR A 28 3.39 2.10 -2.89
C TYR A 28 2.54 2.27 -1.64
N THR A 29 1.71 3.32 -1.61
CA THR A 29 0.65 3.45 -0.60
C THR A 29 -0.71 3.54 -1.27
N VAL A 30 -1.73 3.07 -0.56
CA VAL A 30 -3.12 3.11 -0.98
C VAL A 30 -3.96 3.78 0.10
N PRO A 31 -4.92 4.65 -0.26
CA PRO A 31 -5.84 5.21 0.71
C PRO A 31 -6.68 4.08 1.33
N GLY A 32 -6.78 4.07 2.67
CA GLY A 32 -7.48 3.03 3.43
C GLY A 32 -9.01 3.08 3.34
N GLN A 33 -9.59 3.84 2.42
CA GLN A 33 -11.05 3.91 2.26
C GLN A 33 -11.55 2.70 1.47
N VAL A 34 -12.58 2.02 2.01
CA VAL A 34 -13.20 0.80 1.44
C VAL A 34 -13.69 1.00 0.00
N PHE A 35 -13.98 2.23 -0.40
CA PHE A 35 -14.36 2.54 -1.79
C PHE A 35 -13.31 2.20 -2.87
N TYR A 36 -12.08 1.86 -2.49
CA TYR A 36 -10.96 1.57 -3.40
C TYR A 36 -10.56 0.08 -3.45
N ASP A 37 -11.44 -0.87 -3.12
CA ASP A 37 -11.15 -2.32 -3.15
C ASP A 37 -10.46 -2.80 -4.43
N ALA A 38 -10.95 -2.35 -5.60
CA ALA A 38 -10.36 -2.71 -6.89
C ALA A 38 -8.93 -2.17 -7.05
N SER A 39 -8.68 -0.93 -6.59
CA SER A 39 -7.35 -0.31 -6.60
C SER A 39 -6.39 -0.98 -5.62
N ARG A 40 -6.85 -1.36 -4.42
CA ARG A 40 -6.05 -2.12 -3.44
C ARG A 40 -5.60 -3.46 -4.04
N LYS A 41 -6.52 -4.20 -4.66
CA LYS A 41 -6.22 -5.48 -5.33
C LYS A 41 -5.22 -5.32 -6.47
N LEU A 42 -5.31 -4.23 -7.24
CA LEU A 42 -4.39 -3.97 -8.33
C LEU A 42 -2.96 -3.67 -7.82
N ILE A 43 -2.83 -2.86 -6.79
CA ILE A 43 -1.53 -2.43 -6.24
C ILE A 43 -0.83 -3.57 -5.47
N LEU A 44 -1.61 -4.46 -4.85
CA LEU A 44 -1.06 -5.66 -4.20
C LEU A 44 -0.60 -6.74 -5.19
N LYS A 45 -0.85 -6.58 -6.50
CA LYS A 45 -0.39 -7.55 -7.50
C LYS A 45 1.12 -7.50 -7.64
N GLY A 46 1.79 -8.60 -7.29
CA GLY A 46 3.25 -8.70 -7.36
C GLY A 46 3.96 -8.04 -6.17
N VAL A 47 3.26 -7.84 -5.05
CA VAL A 47 3.85 -7.33 -3.82
C VAL A 47 4.81 -8.36 -3.20
N ASP A 48 6.01 -7.93 -2.84
CA ASP A 48 6.99 -8.75 -2.14
C ASP A 48 6.90 -8.60 -0.60
N GLY A 49 6.33 -7.49 -0.11
CA GLY A 49 6.16 -7.21 1.31
C GLY A 49 5.10 -6.15 1.59
N VAL A 50 4.39 -6.30 2.71
CA VAL A 50 3.30 -5.41 3.12
C VAL A 50 3.62 -4.79 4.48
N VAL A 51 3.41 -3.48 4.60
CA VAL A 51 3.44 -2.76 5.88
C VAL A 51 2.02 -2.32 6.20
N PHE A 52 1.45 -2.87 7.27
CA PHE A 52 0.16 -2.45 7.78
C PHE A 52 0.33 -1.30 8.78
N VAL A 53 -0.29 -0.15 8.49
CA VAL A 53 -0.19 1.05 9.33
C VAL A 53 -1.51 1.23 10.09
N ALA A 54 -1.53 0.81 11.35
CA ALA A 54 -2.72 0.91 12.21
C ALA A 54 -2.81 2.27 12.90
N ASP A 55 -4.02 2.85 12.92
CA ASP A 55 -4.31 4.04 13.72
C ASP A 55 -4.54 3.63 15.19
N SER A 56 -3.72 4.13 16.11
CA SER A 56 -3.77 3.75 17.53
C SER A 56 -4.91 4.43 18.32
N GLN A 57 -5.69 5.31 17.70
CA GLN A 57 -6.87 5.88 18.33
C GLN A 57 -7.91 4.78 18.59
N MET A 58 -8.45 4.71 19.81
CA MET A 58 -9.45 3.70 20.19
C MET A 58 -10.66 3.68 19.23
N LEU A 59 -11.11 4.85 18.78
CA LEU A 59 -12.23 5.02 17.84
C LEU A 59 -11.93 4.49 16.43
N ARG A 60 -10.68 4.13 16.13
CA ARG A 60 -10.24 3.65 14.83
C ARG A 60 -9.92 2.16 14.84
N ALA A 61 -10.09 1.47 15.98
CA ALA A 61 -9.87 0.03 16.09
C ALA A 61 -10.72 -0.78 15.09
N GLU A 62 -12.01 -0.47 14.96
CA GLU A 62 -12.90 -1.12 13.98
C GLU A 62 -12.43 -0.87 12.54
N ALA A 63 -12.04 0.37 12.21
CA ALA A 63 -11.54 0.72 10.88
C ALA A 63 -10.22 0.01 10.54
N ASN A 64 -9.34 -0.22 11.52
CA ASN A 64 -8.13 -1.01 11.32
C ASN A 64 -8.48 -2.46 10.98
N ILE A 65 -9.44 -3.06 11.69
CA ILE A 65 -9.89 -4.44 11.42
C ILE A 65 -10.50 -4.52 10.01
N GLU A 66 -11.43 -3.61 9.67
CA GLU A 66 -12.08 -3.56 8.36
C GLU A 66 -11.07 -3.37 7.21
N SER A 67 -9.97 -2.65 7.44
CA SER A 67 -8.94 -2.45 6.41
C SER A 67 -8.11 -3.69 6.05
N MET A 68 -8.22 -4.76 6.83
CA MET A 68 -7.56 -6.05 6.55
C MET A 68 -8.40 -7.00 5.69
N ASP A 69 -9.69 -6.70 5.51
CA ASP A 69 -10.65 -7.48 4.71
C ASP A 69 -10.62 -7.07 3.21
#